data_AF-A0A9N9CI49-F1
#
_entry.id   AF-A0A9N9CI49-F1
#
_cell.length_a   1.000
_cell.length_b   1.000
_cell.length_c   1.000
_cell.angle_alpha   90.00
_cell.angle_beta   90.00
_cell.angle_gamma   90.00
#
_symmetry.space_group_name_H-M   'P 1'
#
loop_
_entity.id
_entity.type
_entity.pdbx_description
1 polymer ?
#
loop_
_entity_poly.entity_id
_entity_poly.type
_entity_poly.pdbx_seq_one_letter_code
_entity_poly.pdbx_strand_id
1 'polypeptide(L)'
;MTQIKSVDPVSDGCARIHNEFITKQKTKFSYDDVKDCYKHFPFDKDTIDTLTGLIGGFYVFLDKAKEPPQLGFNFRPIDVEHLFYDLKDQHTQFGSYCFLTFFFYTNMTFYSVVHNGEQKIKVFDDTIDRSNINCEVTHIDGQQALKVISEFAKDSVFASRDLGVRFNIALDLIARFPSFALRSEIPKNSKITYTLKCDNKNEFDVKRSWNAFSNPTLLNKFNDSKSYFDNICNPTKGNELPIPFRSMLREVAKEFNDFNRILNPQDQSVIIIKNIDNFVSFFKINDFGVVKIFTEDPAKEFETIAILPDVIQGFKELANTGVKKVVLDLSDNVGGYRSIASFFNLLLFPNTYPSFDHDIRLSEQMRLAIAEQYRLATLDNIFRTNGYVNAKNHANFTSVDDFFGNNVYKRGGIKENYSNRFINDTLFNEMSQIIQKILVNPLPWKPDDYIILTDGLCGSSCALITEHAAEVNDVSTVAIGGLASNSLLSYSTYTGGMVANSTQTFNSFGKLGLLNNTLMPKLFPLTGMAVSFTMDEVYSKIDPDEILEFAFRPADFRLFYDEKNIRNISILWSQAAALIGLK
;
A
#
# COMPACT_ATOMS: atom_id res chain seq x y z
N MET A 1 2.42 -14.81 -31.15
CA MET A 1 3.84 -14.38 -31.27
C MET A 1 4.05 -13.61 -32.56
N THR A 2 3.90 -12.29 -32.50
CA THR A 2 4.27 -11.40 -33.62
C THR A 2 5.76 -11.12 -33.48
N GLN A 3 6.59 -11.54 -34.45
CA GLN A 3 8.01 -11.18 -34.45
C GLN A 3 8.14 -9.66 -34.52
N ILE A 4 8.76 -9.06 -33.50
CA ILE A 4 9.16 -7.65 -33.53
C ILE A 4 10.24 -7.52 -34.61
N LYS A 5 9.92 -6.84 -35.72
CA LYS A 5 10.88 -6.54 -36.78
C LYS A 5 11.95 -5.58 -36.24
N SER A 6 13.20 -5.73 -36.69
CA SER A 6 14.27 -4.78 -36.38
C SER A 6 13.87 -3.36 -36.81
N VAL A 7 13.86 -2.44 -35.86
CA VAL A 7 13.51 -1.03 -36.08
C VAL A 7 14.80 -0.25 -36.38
N ASP A 8 14.69 0.83 -37.16
CA ASP A 8 15.81 1.75 -37.41
C ASP A 8 16.37 2.29 -36.07
N PRO A 9 17.68 2.13 -35.78
CA PRO A 9 18.31 2.55 -34.52
C PRO A 9 18.07 4.02 -34.13
N VAL A 10 17.76 4.90 -35.10
CA VAL A 10 17.44 6.31 -34.82
C VAL A 10 16.03 6.46 -34.24
N SER A 11 15.10 5.59 -34.65
CA SER A 11 13.69 5.60 -34.21
C SER A 11 13.40 4.73 -32.99
N ASP A 12 14.30 3.80 -32.62
CA ASP A 12 14.16 2.93 -31.45
C ASP A 12 14.40 3.71 -30.14
N GLY A 13 13.32 4.02 -29.43
CA GLY A 13 13.36 4.73 -28.15
C GLY A 13 14.15 3.99 -27.07
N CYS A 14 14.05 2.65 -27.01
CA CYS A 14 14.78 1.86 -26.01
C CYS A 14 16.30 1.90 -26.27
N ALA A 15 16.72 1.91 -27.54
CA ALA A 15 18.13 2.06 -27.91
C ALA A 15 18.68 3.45 -27.54
N ARG A 16 17.89 4.52 -27.75
CA ARG A 16 18.28 5.87 -27.34
C ARG A 16 18.47 5.98 -25.82
N ILE A 17 17.55 5.38 -25.04
CA ILE A 17 17.65 5.31 -23.58
C ILE A 17 18.92 4.59 -23.14
N HIS A 18 19.19 3.40 -23.68
CA HIS A 18 20.39 2.65 -23.34
C HIS A 18 21.67 3.43 -23.66
N ASN A 19 21.72 4.06 -24.83
CA ASN A 19 22.87 4.88 -25.22
C ASN A 19 23.06 6.06 -24.27
N GLU A 20 22.01 6.76 -23.87
CA GLU A 20 22.11 7.82 -22.85
C GLU A 20 22.61 7.28 -21.51
N PHE A 21 22.13 6.12 -21.07
CA PHE A 21 22.53 5.49 -19.82
C PHE A 21 24.01 5.12 -19.82
N ILE A 22 24.50 4.40 -20.84
CA ILE A 22 25.90 3.95 -20.89
C ILE A 22 26.86 5.11 -21.13
N THR A 23 26.54 6.05 -22.03
CA THR A 23 27.48 7.10 -22.43
C THR A 23 27.48 8.30 -21.48
N LYS A 24 26.35 8.63 -20.86
CA LYS A 24 26.20 9.80 -19.99
C LYS A 24 26.00 9.43 -18.52
N GLN A 25 25.98 8.14 -18.17
CA GLN A 25 25.67 7.62 -16.83
C GLN A 25 24.35 8.18 -16.26
N LYS A 26 23.36 8.37 -17.13
CA LYS A 26 22.07 8.96 -16.77
C LYS A 26 21.04 7.90 -16.41
N THR A 27 20.33 8.10 -15.30
CA THR A 27 19.13 7.33 -14.94
C THR A 27 17.82 8.05 -15.29
N LYS A 28 17.93 9.24 -15.92
CA LYS A 28 16.83 10.14 -16.25
C LYS A 28 16.75 10.37 -17.75
N PHE A 29 15.54 10.28 -18.30
CA PHE A 29 15.27 10.27 -19.73
C PHE A 29 14.12 11.20 -20.09
N SER A 30 14.05 11.56 -21.38
CA SER A 30 12.95 12.36 -21.89
C SER A 30 11.66 11.53 -21.96
N TYR A 31 10.52 12.20 -21.79
CA TYR A 31 9.20 11.58 -21.99
C TYR A 31 9.08 10.93 -23.37
N ASP A 32 9.57 11.59 -24.42
CA ASP A 32 9.41 11.13 -25.80
C ASP A 32 10.20 9.84 -26.09
N ASP A 33 11.38 9.67 -25.48
CA ASP A 33 12.17 8.43 -25.64
C ASP A 33 11.47 7.22 -25.01
N VAL A 34 10.92 7.39 -23.80
CA VAL A 34 10.17 6.31 -23.13
C VAL A 34 8.88 5.99 -23.88
N LYS A 35 8.17 7.03 -24.34
CA LYS A 35 6.97 6.88 -25.17
C LYS A 35 7.26 6.06 -26.43
N ASP A 36 8.34 6.36 -27.12
CA ASP A 36 8.72 5.63 -28.33
C ASP A 36 9.18 4.20 -28.02
N CYS A 37 9.84 3.97 -26.89
CA CYS A 37 10.17 2.62 -26.42
C CYS A 37 8.89 1.78 -26.24
N TYR A 38 7.89 2.29 -25.50
CA TYR A 38 6.66 1.54 -25.17
C TYR A 38 5.73 1.24 -26.36
N LYS A 39 5.73 2.05 -27.43
CA LYS A 39 4.87 1.85 -28.61
C LYS A 39 5.10 0.53 -29.36
N HIS A 40 6.22 -0.16 -29.11
CA HIS A 40 6.61 -1.36 -29.85
C HIS A 40 5.95 -2.65 -29.33
N PHE A 41 5.25 -2.60 -28.20
CA PHE A 41 4.80 -3.81 -27.50
C PHE A 41 3.27 -3.94 -27.55
N PRO A 42 2.73 -4.93 -28.30
CA PRO A 42 1.29 -5.19 -28.33
C PRO A 42 0.82 -5.95 -27.07
N PHE A 43 -0.43 -5.75 -26.70
CA PHE A 43 -1.11 -6.54 -25.67
C PHE A 43 -1.71 -7.83 -26.27
N ASP A 44 -1.67 -8.94 -25.52
CA ASP A 44 -2.13 -10.26 -25.96
C ASP A 44 -3.48 -10.64 -25.31
N LYS A 45 -4.36 -11.28 -26.08
CA LYS A 45 -5.69 -11.70 -25.64
C LYS A 45 -5.64 -12.82 -24.59
N ASP A 46 -4.65 -13.71 -24.66
CA ASP A 46 -4.51 -14.86 -23.74
C ASP A 46 -4.26 -14.44 -22.27
N THR A 47 -3.82 -13.19 -22.06
CA THR A 47 -3.68 -12.58 -20.74
C THR A 47 -5.02 -12.46 -20.02
N ILE A 48 -6.10 -12.13 -20.74
CA ILE A 48 -7.44 -11.96 -20.16
C ILE A 48 -7.97 -13.28 -19.60
N ASP A 49 -7.77 -14.38 -20.32
CA ASP A 49 -8.20 -15.71 -19.87
C ASP A 49 -7.46 -16.14 -18.60
N THR A 50 -6.16 -15.84 -18.53
CA THR A 50 -5.34 -16.11 -17.34
C THR A 50 -5.81 -15.29 -16.13
N LEU A 51 -6.04 -13.98 -16.32
CA LEU A 51 -6.57 -13.09 -15.27
C LEU A 51 -7.94 -13.55 -14.78
N THR A 52 -8.83 -13.90 -15.72
CA THR A 52 -10.18 -14.38 -15.39
C THR A 52 -10.11 -15.68 -14.58
N GLY A 53 -9.22 -16.60 -14.93
CA GLY A 53 -9.04 -17.84 -14.17
C GLY A 53 -8.43 -17.62 -12.78
N LEU A 54 -7.43 -16.75 -12.64
CA LEU A 54 -6.80 -16.44 -11.34
C LEU A 54 -7.77 -15.69 -10.41
N ILE A 55 -8.39 -14.61 -10.88
CA ILE A 55 -9.34 -13.82 -10.07
C ILE A 55 -10.61 -14.61 -9.82
N GLY A 56 -11.15 -15.30 -10.82
CA GLY A 56 -12.32 -16.17 -10.68
C GLY A 56 -12.11 -17.30 -9.66
N GLY A 57 -10.92 -17.91 -9.69
CA GLY A 57 -10.58 -19.06 -8.85
C GLY A 57 -10.15 -18.70 -7.43
N PHE A 58 -9.41 -17.61 -7.23
CA PHE A 58 -8.66 -17.42 -5.97
C PHE A 58 -8.85 -16.06 -5.29
N TYR A 59 -9.37 -15.05 -5.98
CA TYR A 59 -9.66 -13.78 -5.31
C TYR A 59 -10.87 -13.92 -4.39
N VAL A 60 -10.66 -13.58 -3.12
CA VAL A 60 -11.65 -13.82 -2.07
C VAL A 60 -12.85 -12.88 -2.17
N PHE A 61 -12.63 -11.61 -2.53
CA PHE A 61 -13.68 -10.59 -2.54
C PHE A 61 -14.42 -10.45 -3.87
N LEU A 62 -14.38 -11.46 -4.76
CA LEU A 62 -14.97 -11.37 -6.09
C LEU A 62 -16.49 -11.11 -6.07
N ASP A 63 -17.21 -11.69 -5.11
CA ASP A 63 -18.64 -11.49 -4.91
C ASP A 63 -18.94 -10.12 -4.29
N LYS A 64 -18.16 -9.72 -3.29
CA LYS A 64 -18.25 -8.41 -2.63
C LYS A 64 -17.92 -7.26 -3.58
N ALA A 65 -16.96 -7.44 -4.48
CA ALA A 65 -16.61 -6.47 -5.53
C ALA A 65 -17.73 -6.24 -6.56
N LYS A 66 -18.70 -7.16 -6.66
CA LYS A 66 -19.88 -7.01 -7.53
C LYS A 66 -21.03 -6.26 -6.87
N GLU A 67 -20.93 -5.95 -5.59
CA GLU A 67 -21.89 -5.03 -4.96
C GLU A 67 -21.81 -3.65 -5.62
N PRO A 68 -22.93 -2.92 -5.71
CA PRO A 68 -22.90 -1.56 -6.18
C PRO A 68 -21.86 -0.78 -5.37
N PRO A 69 -20.90 -0.11 -6.03
CA PRO A 69 -20.00 0.75 -5.31
C PRO A 69 -20.80 1.85 -4.59
N GLN A 70 -20.32 2.27 -3.42
CA GLN A 70 -20.83 3.44 -2.72
C GLN A 70 -20.77 4.68 -3.66
N LEU A 71 -21.56 5.72 -3.40
CA LEU A 71 -21.63 6.94 -4.23
C LEU A 71 -20.22 7.46 -4.60
N GLY A 72 -19.91 7.53 -5.91
CA GLY A 72 -18.66 8.12 -6.40
C GLY A 72 -17.89 7.32 -7.45
N PHE A 73 -18.25 6.07 -7.72
CA PHE A 73 -17.58 5.22 -8.72
C PHE A 73 -18.26 5.35 -10.10
N ASN A 74 -17.45 5.35 -11.17
CA ASN A 74 -17.94 5.35 -12.54
C ASN A 74 -17.01 4.48 -13.39
N PHE A 75 -17.56 3.46 -14.05
CA PHE A 75 -16.80 2.61 -14.98
C PHE A 75 -16.57 3.36 -16.30
N ARG A 76 -15.33 3.40 -16.77
CA ARG A 76 -14.97 3.98 -18.08
C ARG A 76 -14.39 2.88 -19.00
N PRO A 77 -14.27 3.13 -20.32
CA PRO A 77 -13.43 2.31 -21.18
C PRO A 77 -11.99 2.44 -20.68
N ILE A 78 -11.42 1.34 -20.24
CA ILE A 78 -10.31 1.33 -19.29
C ILE A 78 -9.29 0.27 -19.73
N ASP A 79 -8.00 0.59 -19.61
CA ASP A 79 -6.91 -0.40 -19.70
C ASP A 79 -7.06 -1.45 -18.59
N VAL A 80 -6.63 -2.69 -18.82
CA VAL A 80 -6.83 -3.83 -17.90
C VAL A 80 -6.31 -3.53 -16.50
N GLU A 81 -5.20 -2.81 -16.35
CA GLU A 81 -4.65 -2.38 -15.05
C GLU A 81 -5.63 -1.47 -14.28
N HIS A 82 -6.27 -0.53 -14.95
CA HIS A 82 -7.23 0.39 -14.34
C HIS A 82 -8.53 -0.31 -13.92
N LEU A 83 -8.88 -1.47 -14.52
CA LEU A 83 -9.98 -2.29 -14.01
C LEU A 83 -9.69 -2.81 -12.59
N PHE A 84 -8.42 -3.13 -12.30
CA PHE A 84 -8.01 -3.50 -10.95
C PHE A 84 -8.02 -2.28 -10.03
N TYR A 85 -7.65 -1.11 -10.52
CA TYR A 85 -7.73 0.13 -9.75
C TYR A 85 -9.16 0.45 -9.33
N ASP A 86 -10.18 0.03 -10.06
CA ASP A 86 -11.59 0.24 -9.66
C ASP A 86 -12.00 -0.58 -8.42
N LEU A 87 -11.27 -1.63 -8.04
CA LEU A 87 -11.50 -2.37 -6.79
C LEU A 87 -11.18 -1.53 -5.55
N LYS A 88 -10.28 -0.54 -5.72
CA LYS A 88 -9.75 0.34 -4.69
C LYS A 88 -9.13 -0.40 -3.51
N ASP A 89 -8.34 -1.41 -3.87
CA ASP A 89 -7.70 -2.36 -2.99
C ASP A 89 -6.21 -2.47 -3.36
N GLN A 90 -5.32 -2.13 -2.42
CA GLN A 90 -3.88 -2.21 -2.62
C GLN A 90 -3.39 -3.65 -2.72
N HIS A 91 -4.09 -4.64 -2.18
CA HIS A 91 -3.71 -6.05 -2.28
C HIS A 91 -3.98 -6.65 -3.66
N THR A 92 -4.91 -6.07 -4.42
CA THR A 92 -5.40 -6.65 -5.68
C THR A 92 -5.01 -5.79 -6.88
N GLN A 93 -3.92 -6.16 -7.54
CA GLN A 93 -3.32 -5.39 -8.63
C GLN A 93 -2.90 -6.29 -9.78
N PHE A 94 -3.00 -5.78 -11.01
CA PHE A 94 -2.40 -6.37 -12.19
C PHE A 94 -1.30 -5.45 -12.70
N GLY A 95 -0.14 -6.00 -13.04
CA GLY A 95 0.97 -5.24 -13.58
C GLY A 95 1.72 -6.02 -14.65
N SER A 96 2.33 -5.28 -15.57
CA SER A 96 3.26 -5.83 -16.55
C SER A 96 4.59 -5.10 -16.46
N TYR A 97 5.69 -5.84 -16.28
CA TYR A 97 7.03 -5.26 -16.27
C TYR A 97 7.37 -4.53 -17.58
N CYS A 98 6.67 -4.85 -18.68
CA CYS A 98 6.74 -4.10 -19.93
C CYS A 98 6.51 -2.59 -19.75
N PHE A 99 5.62 -2.20 -18.84
CA PHE A 99 5.16 -0.82 -18.68
C PHE A 99 5.45 -0.24 -17.30
N LEU A 100 6.11 -1.02 -16.42
CA LEU A 100 6.50 -0.61 -15.07
C LEU A 100 8.01 -0.32 -14.93
N THR A 101 8.74 -0.28 -16.03
CA THR A 101 10.19 -0.02 -16.00
C THR A 101 10.53 1.44 -15.77
N PHE A 102 9.67 2.37 -16.21
CA PHE A 102 9.90 3.80 -16.08
C PHE A 102 8.85 4.44 -15.18
N PHE A 103 9.30 5.39 -14.37
CA PHE A 103 8.45 6.27 -13.59
C PHE A 103 8.55 7.68 -14.14
N PHE A 104 7.42 8.37 -14.21
CA PHE A 104 7.29 9.73 -14.71
C PHE A 104 7.11 10.68 -13.54
N TYR A 105 7.86 11.77 -13.52
CA TYR A 105 7.72 12.80 -12.51
C TYR A 105 7.73 14.20 -13.08
N THR A 106 7.15 15.13 -12.33
CA THR A 106 7.34 16.57 -12.54
C THR A 106 8.17 17.15 -11.41
N ASN A 107 8.92 18.21 -11.69
CA ASN A 107 9.76 18.89 -10.70
C ASN A 107 8.97 19.74 -9.70
N MET A 108 7.65 19.56 -9.60
CA MET A 108 6.77 20.31 -8.72
C MET A 108 5.84 19.35 -7.97
N THR A 109 5.80 19.48 -6.66
CA THR A 109 5.02 18.63 -5.73
C THR A 109 3.97 19.46 -5.00
N PHE A 110 2.90 18.82 -4.54
CA PHE A 110 1.74 19.52 -3.98
C PHE A 110 1.37 19.08 -2.57
N TYR A 111 0.78 20.02 -1.83
CA TYR A 111 0.07 19.78 -0.59
C TYR A 111 -1.28 20.47 -0.61
N SER A 112 -2.16 20.06 0.30
CA SER A 112 -3.44 20.75 0.50
C SER A 112 -3.52 21.33 1.90
N VAL A 113 -4.05 22.53 2.02
CA VAL A 113 -4.36 23.17 3.31
C VAL A 113 -5.82 23.58 3.35
N VAL A 114 -6.38 23.59 4.56
CA VAL A 114 -7.71 24.14 4.82
C VAL A 114 -7.56 25.37 5.71
N HIS A 115 -7.99 26.52 5.22
CA HIS A 115 -7.98 27.78 5.98
C HIS A 115 -9.35 28.45 5.88
N ASN A 116 -9.98 28.74 7.01
CA ASN A 116 -11.33 29.33 7.09
C ASN A 116 -12.39 28.58 6.27
N GLY A 117 -12.29 27.25 6.20
CA GLY A 117 -13.21 26.40 5.45
C GLY A 117 -12.94 26.30 3.95
N GLU A 118 -11.96 27.05 3.42
CA GLU A 118 -11.53 26.96 2.04
C GLU A 118 -10.34 25.99 1.92
N GLN A 119 -10.47 24.97 1.05
CA GLN A 119 -9.41 24.02 0.75
C GLN A 119 -8.64 24.46 -0.48
N LYS A 120 -7.31 24.55 -0.35
CA LYS A 120 -6.42 25.00 -1.42
C LYS A 120 -5.36 23.96 -1.72
N ILE A 121 -4.88 23.96 -2.96
CA ILE A 121 -3.68 23.23 -3.39
C ILE A 121 -2.53 24.22 -3.41
N LYS A 122 -1.39 23.82 -2.86
CA LYS A 122 -0.19 24.66 -2.77
C LYS A 122 1.05 23.87 -3.18
N VAL A 123 2.06 24.59 -3.67
CA VAL A 123 3.34 23.98 -4.07
C VAL A 123 4.15 23.60 -2.83
N PHE A 124 4.36 22.30 -2.63
CA PHE A 124 5.18 21.78 -1.54
C PHE A 124 6.67 22.00 -1.82
N ASP A 125 7.14 21.59 -3.00
CA ASP A 125 8.48 21.87 -3.51
C ASP A 125 8.44 22.13 -5.03
N ASP A 126 9.41 22.91 -5.51
CA ASP A 126 9.68 23.12 -6.93
C ASP A 126 11.20 23.12 -7.14
N THR A 127 11.72 22.00 -7.64
CA THR A 127 13.16 21.80 -7.77
C THR A 127 13.77 22.61 -8.91
N ILE A 128 12.96 23.24 -9.77
CA ILE A 128 13.42 24.12 -10.86
C ILE A 128 13.41 25.58 -10.41
N ASP A 129 12.33 26.02 -9.76
CA ASP A 129 12.19 27.38 -9.26
C ASP A 129 11.57 27.41 -7.85
N ARG A 130 12.45 27.44 -6.85
CA ARG A 130 12.06 27.44 -5.44
C ARG A 130 11.28 28.68 -4.99
N SER A 131 11.21 29.73 -5.80
CA SER A 131 10.36 30.89 -5.47
C SER A 131 8.86 30.58 -5.56
N ASN A 132 8.49 29.46 -6.19
CA ASN A 132 7.11 28.98 -6.28
C ASN A 132 6.63 28.22 -5.04
N ILE A 133 7.52 27.88 -4.10
CA ILE A 133 7.15 27.15 -2.88
C ILE A 133 6.11 27.96 -2.09
N ASN A 134 5.09 27.26 -1.59
CA ASN A 134 3.93 27.82 -0.89
C ASN A 134 3.04 28.74 -1.74
N CYS A 135 3.21 28.83 -3.06
CA CYS A 135 2.22 29.48 -3.91
C CYS A 135 0.97 28.59 -4.03
N GLU A 136 -0.20 29.22 -4.13
CA GLU A 136 -1.46 28.55 -4.45
C GLU A 136 -1.42 28.10 -5.91
N VAL A 137 -1.79 26.84 -6.16
CA VAL A 137 -2.00 26.31 -7.50
C VAL A 137 -3.48 26.45 -7.81
N THR A 138 -3.85 27.43 -8.62
CA THR A 138 -5.27 27.69 -8.90
C THR A 138 -5.78 26.80 -10.03
N HIS A 139 -4.95 26.60 -11.07
CA HIS A 139 -5.28 25.77 -12.21
C HIS A 139 -4.13 24.84 -12.63
N ILE A 140 -4.51 23.70 -13.21
CA ILE A 140 -3.63 22.74 -13.88
C ILE A 140 -4.20 22.52 -15.28
N ASP A 141 -3.42 22.83 -16.30
CA ASP A 141 -3.84 22.81 -17.72
C ASP A 141 -5.19 23.53 -17.95
N GLY A 142 -5.37 24.68 -17.29
CA GLY A 142 -6.58 25.52 -17.41
C GLY A 142 -7.80 25.03 -16.63
N GLN A 143 -7.71 23.93 -15.86
CA GLN A 143 -8.78 23.43 -15.00
C GLN A 143 -8.45 23.63 -13.52
N GLN A 144 -9.45 23.83 -12.66
CA GLN A 144 -9.22 24.07 -11.24
C GLN A 144 -8.38 22.95 -10.60
N ALA A 145 -7.30 23.33 -9.91
CA ALA A 145 -6.31 22.37 -9.41
C ALA A 145 -6.91 21.33 -8.46
N LEU A 146 -7.75 21.76 -7.52
CA LEU A 146 -8.41 20.85 -6.57
C LEU A 146 -9.26 19.79 -7.30
N LYS A 147 -9.97 20.18 -8.36
CA LYS A 147 -10.76 19.26 -9.18
C LYS A 147 -9.86 18.27 -9.92
N VAL A 148 -8.79 18.74 -10.56
CA VAL A 148 -7.85 17.89 -11.31
C VAL A 148 -7.19 16.84 -10.41
N ILE A 149 -6.72 17.25 -9.22
CA ILE A 149 -6.09 16.32 -8.26
C ILE A 149 -7.14 15.36 -7.68
N SER A 150 -8.37 15.82 -7.40
CA SER A 150 -9.45 14.95 -6.93
C SER A 150 -9.88 13.92 -7.97
N GLU A 151 -9.93 14.29 -9.25
CA GLU A 151 -10.20 13.37 -10.35
C GLU A 151 -9.06 12.36 -10.52
N PHE A 152 -7.81 12.78 -10.39
CA PHE A 152 -6.66 11.86 -10.36
C PHE A 152 -6.73 10.88 -9.16
N ALA A 153 -7.04 11.37 -7.96
CA ALA A 153 -7.23 10.54 -6.78
C ALA A 153 -8.37 9.51 -6.97
N LYS A 154 -9.44 9.93 -7.66
CA LYS A 154 -10.57 9.06 -7.96
C LYS A 154 -10.21 7.97 -8.98
N ASP A 155 -9.54 8.36 -10.05
CA ASP A 155 -9.39 7.52 -11.25
C ASP A 155 -8.08 6.71 -11.23
N SER A 156 -6.97 7.30 -10.79
CA SER A 156 -5.61 6.71 -10.88
C SER A 156 -5.03 6.26 -9.54
N VAL A 157 -5.57 6.69 -8.41
CA VAL A 157 -5.17 6.17 -7.09
C VAL A 157 -6.12 5.06 -6.69
N PHE A 158 -5.53 3.93 -6.26
CA PHE A 158 -6.27 2.69 -5.98
C PHE A 158 -6.15 2.22 -4.53
N ALA A 159 -5.22 2.76 -3.74
CA ALA A 159 -5.16 2.42 -2.32
C ALA A 159 -6.30 3.14 -1.57
N SER A 160 -7.28 2.39 -1.08
CA SER A 160 -8.46 2.82 -0.32
C SER A 160 -9.74 3.15 -1.10
N ARG A 161 -10.86 2.66 -0.56
CA ARG A 161 -12.21 3.02 -1.02
C ARG A 161 -12.65 4.42 -0.60
N ASP A 162 -12.04 5.01 0.42
CA ASP A 162 -12.28 6.40 0.80
C ASP A 162 -11.54 7.34 -0.16
N LEU A 163 -12.29 8.21 -0.85
CA LEU A 163 -11.72 9.20 -1.75
C LEU A 163 -10.86 10.24 -1.02
N GLY A 164 -11.17 10.56 0.23
CA GLY A 164 -10.36 11.46 1.06
C GLY A 164 -8.97 10.90 1.32
N VAL A 165 -8.87 9.60 1.60
CA VAL A 165 -7.58 8.90 1.77
C VAL A 165 -6.80 8.90 0.46
N ARG A 166 -7.47 8.57 -0.65
CA ARG A 166 -6.84 8.63 -1.99
C ARG A 166 -6.40 10.04 -2.38
N PHE A 167 -7.13 11.06 -1.95
CA PHE A 167 -6.74 12.45 -2.14
C PHE A 167 -5.46 12.77 -1.37
N ASN A 168 -5.30 12.30 -0.13
CA ASN A 168 -4.03 12.42 0.61
C ASN A 168 -2.86 11.78 -0.16
N ILE A 169 -3.06 10.59 -0.73
CA ILE A 169 -2.03 9.88 -1.51
C ILE A 169 -1.72 10.59 -2.83
N ALA A 170 -2.73 11.18 -3.48
CA ALA A 170 -2.55 11.95 -4.70
C ALA A 170 -1.72 13.21 -4.48
N LEU A 171 -1.66 13.74 -3.25
CA LEU A 171 -0.78 14.83 -2.86
C LEU A 171 0.65 14.30 -2.65
N ASP A 172 1.63 15.08 -3.05
CA ASP A 172 3.04 14.67 -3.13
C ASP A 172 3.81 14.96 -1.83
N LEU A 173 3.14 14.83 -0.68
CA LEU A 173 3.65 15.23 0.63
C LEU A 173 4.78 14.37 1.14
N ILE A 174 4.64 13.07 0.88
CA ILE A 174 5.59 12.02 1.20
C ILE A 174 5.65 11.20 -0.09
N ALA A 175 6.84 10.81 -0.55
CA ALA A 175 7.10 10.16 -1.83
C ALA A 175 6.32 8.85 -2.05
N ARG A 176 5.00 8.95 -2.22
CA ARG A 176 4.07 7.85 -2.34
C ARG A 176 3.74 7.64 -3.80
N PHE A 177 3.44 6.39 -4.09
CA PHE A 177 3.20 5.94 -5.44
C PHE A 177 1.86 5.20 -5.50
N PRO A 178 0.97 5.55 -6.45
CA PRO A 178 1.06 6.70 -7.37
C PRO A 178 0.70 8.02 -6.67
N SER A 179 1.34 9.12 -7.06
CA SER A 179 0.95 10.49 -6.68
C SER A 179 0.73 11.36 -7.92
N PHE A 180 0.17 12.56 -7.77
CA PHE A 180 -0.11 13.40 -8.93
C PHE A 180 1.18 13.79 -9.68
N ALA A 181 2.28 14.06 -8.96
CA ALA A 181 3.57 14.40 -9.54
C ALA A 181 4.49 13.20 -9.81
N LEU A 182 4.12 11.96 -9.43
CA LEU A 182 4.91 10.74 -9.66
C LEU A 182 4.02 9.55 -10.09
N ARG A 183 4.21 9.04 -11.31
CA ARG A 183 3.32 8.06 -11.96
C ARG A 183 4.09 6.93 -12.66
N SER A 184 3.53 5.72 -12.75
CA SER A 184 4.02 4.68 -13.68
C SER A 184 3.40 4.85 -15.05
N GLU A 185 2.14 5.29 -15.07
CA GLU A 185 1.41 5.58 -16.29
C GLU A 185 2.06 6.72 -17.05
N ILE A 186 2.22 6.50 -18.35
CA ILE A 186 2.70 7.53 -19.24
C ILE A 186 1.73 8.72 -19.24
N PRO A 187 2.18 9.93 -18.87
CA PRO A 187 1.34 11.12 -18.93
C PRO A 187 0.80 11.36 -20.34
N LYS A 188 -0.43 11.88 -20.45
CA LYS A 188 -1.06 12.14 -21.76
C LYS A 188 -0.23 13.10 -22.64
N ASN A 189 0.39 14.09 -22.01
CA ASN A 189 1.20 15.12 -22.66
C ASN A 189 2.61 15.14 -22.08
N SER A 190 3.60 15.55 -22.87
CA SER A 190 5.00 15.68 -22.41
C SER A 190 5.24 16.87 -21.46
N LYS A 191 4.28 17.79 -21.37
CA LYS A 191 4.33 18.99 -20.53
C LYS A 191 3.00 19.20 -19.82
N ILE A 192 3.09 19.89 -18.70
CA ILE A 192 1.96 20.31 -17.86
C ILE A 192 2.13 21.79 -17.51
N THR A 193 1.03 22.53 -17.44
CA THR A 193 1.00 23.95 -17.08
C THR A 193 0.30 24.11 -15.73
N TYR A 194 0.95 24.81 -14.81
CA TYR A 194 0.43 25.18 -13.50
C TYR A 194 0.20 26.69 -13.47
N THR A 195 -1.01 27.14 -13.17
CA THR A 195 -1.29 28.55 -12.91
C THR A 195 -1.14 28.80 -11.42
N LEU A 196 -0.17 29.63 -11.05
CA LEU A 196 0.22 29.89 -9.67
C LEU A 196 -0.21 31.29 -9.21
N LYS A 197 -0.53 31.41 -7.93
CA LYS A 197 -0.78 32.67 -7.23
C LYS A 197 0.02 32.72 -5.93
N CYS A 198 1.03 33.59 -5.89
CA CYS A 198 1.88 33.80 -4.72
C CYS A 198 1.54 35.14 -4.05
N ASP A 199 1.45 35.21 -2.72
CA ASP A 199 1.36 36.43 -1.88
C ASP A 199 0.86 37.72 -2.57
N ASN A 200 -0.45 37.79 -2.85
CA ASN A 200 -1.15 38.93 -3.47
C ASN A 200 -0.66 39.37 -4.87
N LYS A 201 0.16 38.56 -5.54
CA LYS A 201 0.53 38.75 -6.95
C LYS A 201 -0.59 38.25 -7.86
N ASN A 202 -0.61 38.77 -9.08
CA ASN A 202 -1.45 38.25 -10.16
C ASN A 202 -1.06 36.80 -10.48
N GLU A 203 -2.02 36.05 -11.01
CA GLU A 203 -1.76 34.70 -11.50
C GLU A 203 -0.72 34.71 -12.63
N PHE A 204 0.11 33.66 -12.66
CA PHE A 204 1.07 33.44 -13.73
C PHE A 204 1.23 31.95 -14.03
N ASP A 205 1.55 31.63 -15.28
CA ASP A 205 1.71 30.26 -15.73
C ASP A 205 3.15 29.78 -15.59
N VAL A 206 3.28 28.57 -15.06
CA VAL A 206 4.52 27.83 -14.90
C VAL A 206 4.42 26.52 -15.66
N LYS A 207 5.27 26.33 -16.66
CA LYS A 207 5.32 25.09 -17.45
C LYS A 207 6.38 24.15 -16.90
N ARG A 208 6.02 22.87 -16.76
CA ARG A 208 6.94 21.79 -16.36
C ARG A 208 6.89 20.67 -17.39
N SER A 209 8.02 20.05 -17.64
CA SER A 209 8.11 18.83 -18.46
C SER A 209 7.91 17.62 -17.58
N TRP A 210 7.23 16.61 -18.11
CA TRP A 210 7.32 15.26 -17.56
C TRP A 210 8.68 14.67 -17.91
N ASN A 211 9.38 14.20 -16.89
CA ASN A 211 10.64 13.48 -17.04
C ASN A 211 10.42 12.03 -16.64
N ALA A 212 11.19 11.12 -17.22
CA ALA A 212 11.16 9.71 -16.85
C ALA A 212 12.46 9.30 -16.15
N PHE A 213 12.40 8.31 -15.29
CA PHE A 213 13.57 7.66 -14.70
C PHE A 213 13.34 6.17 -14.51
N SER A 214 14.43 5.42 -14.36
CA SER A 214 14.41 3.98 -14.15
C SER A 214 15.63 3.53 -13.34
N ASN A 215 15.49 2.37 -12.69
CA ASN A 215 16.57 1.76 -11.93
C ASN A 215 17.71 1.27 -12.85
N PRO A 216 18.99 1.54 -12.51
CA PRO A 216 20.15 1.06 -13.28
C PRO A 216 20.16 -0.45 -13.57
N THR A 217 19.66 -1.28 -12.65
CA THR A 217 19.57 -2.74 -12.80
C THR A 217 18.64 -3.12 -13.94
N LEU A 218 17.52 -2.41 -14.14
CA LEU A 218 16.62 -2.63 -15.27
C LEU A 218 17.23 -2.09 -16.56
N LEU A 219 17.84 -0.91 -16.51
CA LEU A 219 18.49 -0.26 -17.66
C LEU A 219 19.64 -1.10 -18.25
N ASN A 220 20.33 -1.88 -17.41
CA ASN A 220 21.38 -2.81 -17.86
C ASN A 220 20.86 -4.05 -18.60
N LYS A 221 19.55 -4.33 -18.57
CA LYS A 221 18.98 -5.54 -19.18
C LYS A 221 18.62 -5.39 -20.66
N PHE A 222 18.72 -4.21 -21.24
CA PHE A 222 18.37 -4.00 -22.65
C PHE A 222 19.26 -2.96 -23.30
N ASN A 223 19.42 -3.10 -24.61
CA ASN A 223 20.13 -2.14 -25.46
C ASN A 223 19.31 -1.67 -26.66
N ASP A 224 18.14 -2.26 -26.88
CA ASP A 224 17.20 -1.98 -27.96
C ASP A 224 15.79 -2.48 -27.58
N SER A 225 14.79 -2.23 -28.43
CA SER A 225 13.41 -2.66 -28.17
C SER A 225 13.25 -4.18 -28.12
N LYS A 226 14.09 -4.93 -28.84
CA LYS A 226 14.02 -6.40 -28.88
C LYS A 226 14.51 -7.01 -27.57
N SER A 227 15.68 -6.60 -27.10
CA SER A 227 16.25 -7.01 -25.82
C SER A 227 15.42 -6.53 -24.64
N TYR A 228 14.77 -5.35 -24.74
CA TYR A 228 13.77 -4.93 -23.76
C TYR A 228 12.62 -5.93 -23.69
N PHE A 229 12.04 -6.31 -24.84
CA PHE A 229 10.98 -7.30 -24.86
C PHE A 229 11.44 -8.65 -24.28
N ASP A 230 12.58 -9.16 -24.73
CA ASP A 230 13.08 -10.49 -24.35
C ASP A 230 13.50 -10.56 -22.86
N ASN A 231 14.01 -9.47 -22.28
CA ASN A 231 14.57 -9.48 -20.92
C ASN A 231 13.70 -8.81 -19.85
N ILE A 232 12.75 -7.96 -20.24
CA ILE A 232 11.86 -7.23 -19.33
C ILE A 232 10.41 -7.70 -19.49
N CYS A 233 9.88 -7.70 -20.73
CA CYS A 233 8.50 -8.11 -20.98
C CYS A 233 8.28 -9.61 -20.85
N ASN A 234 9.25 -10.40 -21.31
CA ASN A 234 9.15 -11.86 -21.38
C ASN A 234 10.44 -12.55 -20.94
N PRO A 235 10.96 -12.27 -19.72
CA PRO A 235 12.19 -12.85 -19.24
C PRO A 235 12.13 -14.38 -19.30
N THR A 236 13.09 -15.01 -19.98
CA THR A 236 13.26 -16.46 -19.99
C THR A 236 13.72 -16.98 -18.62
N LYS A 237 13.43 -18.25 -18.30
CA LYS A 237 13.90 -18.90 -17.07
C LYS A 237 15.43 -18.77 -16.94
N GLY A 238 15.91 -18.12 -15.88
CA GLY A 238 17.31 -17.78 -15.65
C GLY A 238 17.65 -16.28 -15.80
N ASN A 239 16.76 -15.50 -16.45
CA ASN A 239 16.84 -14.04 -16.57
C ASN A 239 15.79 -13.32 -15.70
N GLU A 240 15.36 -13.93 -14.59
CA GLU A 240 14.36 -13.36 -13.67
C GLU A 240 14.71 -11.90 -13.34
N LEU A 241 13.69 -11.05 -13.24
CA LEU A 241 13.87 -9.68 -12.79
C LEU A 241 14.40 -9.73 -11.35
N PRO A 242 15.61 -9.21 -11.08
CA PRO A 242 16.25 -9.36 -9.78
C PRO A 242 15.58 -8.53 -8.68
N ILE A 243 14.65 -7.63 -9.03
CA ILE A 243 14.06 -6.67 -8.11
C ILE A 243 12.54 -6.88 -8.07
N PRO A 244 11.98 -7.32 -6.94
CA PRO A 244 10.53 -7.30 -6.71
C PRO A 244 9.97 -5.89 -6.89
N PHE A 245 8.76 -5.75 -7.44
CA PHE A 245 8.11 -4.45 -7.64
C PHE A 245 8.12 -3.56 -6.39
N ARG A 246 7.91 -4.16 -5.20
CA ARG A 246 7.97 -3.44 -3.91
C ARG A 246 9.36 -2.83 -3.63
N SER A 247 10.43 -3.53 -3.99
CA SER A 247 11.81 -3.03 -3.85
C SER A 247 12.10 -1.92 -4.86
N MET A 248 11.59 -2.04 -6.08
CA MET A 248 11.66 -0.99 -7.10
C MET A 248 10.97 0.29 -6.62
N LEU A 249 9.77 0.17 -6.04
CA LEU A 249 9.04 1.30 -5.45
C LEU A 249 9.79 1.94 -4.28
N ARG A 250 10.48 1.17 -3.43
CA ARG A 250 11.32 1.73 -2.35
C ARG A 250 12.48 2.55 -2.89
N GLU A 251 13.15 2.10 -3.95
CA GLU A 251 14.25 2.83 -4.58
C GLU A 251 13.75 4.11 -5.27
N VAL A 252 12.61 4.02 -5.95
CA VAL A 252 11.91 5.16 -6.56
C VAL A 252 11.53 6.20 -5.51
N ALA A 253 10.95 5.75 -4.39
CA ALA A 253 10.62 6.63 -3.26
C ALA A 253 11.88 7.25 -2.65
N LYS A 254 13.01 6.52 -2.58
CA LYS A 254 14.29 7.05 -2.11
C LYS A 254 14.82 8.15 -3.04
N GLU A 255 14.89 7.91 -4.35
CA GLU A 255 15.32 8.94 -5.31
C GLU A 255 14.40 10.18 -5.23
N PHE A 256 13.09 9.99 -5.09
CA PHE A 256 12.13 11.10 -4.96
C PHE A 256 12.22 11.83 -3.61
N ASN A 257 12.48 11.13 -2.51
CA ASN A 257 12.74 11.73 -1.20
C ASN A 257 14.04 12.55 -1.19
N ASP A 258 15.09 12.07 -1.85
CA ASP A 258 16.34 12.81 -2.05
C ASP A 258 16.08 14.12 -2.85
N PHE A 259 15.10 14.13 -3.77
CA PHE A 259 14.68 15.34 -4.47
C PHE A 259 13.90 16.32 -3.58
N ASN A 260 12.97 15.84 -2.76
CA ASN A 260 12.06 16.70 -1.98
C ASN A 260 12.57 17.07 -0.59
N ARG A 261 13.70 16.50 -0.14
CA ARG A 261 14.38 16.77 1.13
C ARG A 261 13.39 17.05 2.28
N ILE A 262 12.51 16.07 2.53
CA ILE A 262 11.49 16.15 3.60
C ILE A 262 12.20 16.55 4.89
N LEU A 263 11.70 17.63 5.49
CA LEU A 263 12.36 18.34 6.58
C LEU A 263 12.57 17.39 7.75
N ASN A 264 13.84 17.11 8.05
CA ASN A 264 14.21 16.58 9.36
C ASN A 264 13.61 17.51 10.43
N PRO A 265 13.05 16.98 11.54
CA PRO A 265 12.62 17.82 12.64
C PRO A 265 13.83 18.62 13.14
N GLN A 266 13.87 19.90 12.79
CA GLN A 266 14.75 20.91 13.38
C GLN A 266 14.16 21.41 14.71
N ASP A 267 13.06 20.80 15.17
CA ASP A 267 12.36 21.17 16.37
C ASP A 267 13.10 20.62 17.60
N GLN A 268 13.73 21.53 18.35
CA GLN A 268 14.48 21.24 19.56
C GLN A 268 13.61 20.62 20.67
N SER A 269 12.28 20.69 20.58
CA SER A 269 11.36 20.08 21.54
C SER A 269 11.20 18.56 21.37
N VAL A 270 11.64 18.01 20.23
CA VAL A 270 11.53 16.57 19.93
C VAL A 270 12.78 15.84 20.42
N ILE A 271 12.61 15.04 21.47
CA ILE A 271 13.67 14.17 21.99
C ILE A 271 13.49 12.78 21.37
N ILE A 272 14.48 12.33 20.60
CA ILE A 272 14.52 10.96 20.08
C ILE A 272 14.92 10.03 21.23
N ILE A 273 14.03 9.11 21.60
CA ILE A 273 14.29 8.10 22.64
C ILE A 273 15.00 6.91 22.03
N LYS A 274 14.45 6.37 20.94
CA LYS A 274 15.03 5.23 20.22
C LYS A 274 14.55 5.23 18.77
N ASN A 275 15.41 4.81 17.86
CA ASN A 275 15.06 4.58 16.45
C ASN A 275 15.51 3.17 16.07
N ILE A 276 14.62 2.43 15.43
CA ILE A 276 14.82 1.05 14.98
C ILE A 276 14.63 1.04 13.47
N ASP A 277 15.75 1.10 12.73
CA ASP A 277 15.93 0.84 11.28
C ASP A 277 14.68 1.03 10.38
N ASN A 278 14.13 2.25 10.29
CA ASN A 278 12.93 2.58 9.48
C ASN A 278 11.70 1.68 9.73
N PHE A 279 11.66 1.02 10.88
CA PHE A 279 10.59 0.14 11.33
C PHE A 279 9.72 0.86 12.38
N VAL A 280 10.34 1.30 13.48
CA VAL A 280 9.66 2.05 14.55
C VAL A 280 10.59 3.13 15.12
N SER A 281 10.04 4.28 15.46
CA SER A 281 10.75 5.32 16.23
C SER A 281 9.95 5.81 17.42
N PHE A 282 10.66 6.14 18.49
CA PHE A 282 10.12 6.58 19.77
C PHE A 282 10.63 7.98 20.05
N PHE A 283 9.69 8.88 20.34
CA PHE A 283 9.98 10.28 20.64
C PHE A 283 9.29 10.71 21.92
N LYS A 284 9.87 11.72 22.59
CA LYS A 284 9.21 12.49 23.65
C LYS A 284 9.10 13.93 23.19
N ILE A 285 7.93 14.53 23.39
CA ILE A 285 7.65 15.93 23.10
C ILE A 285 6.95 16.50 24.32
N ASN A 286 7.62 17.42 25.00
CA ASN A 286 7.14 17.99 26.25
C ASN A 286 6.73 16.90 27.27
N ASP A 287 5.43 16.71 27.49
CA ASP A 287 4.81 15.82 28.47
C ASP A 287 4.18 14.53 27.88
N PHE A 288 4.22 14.34 26.56
CA PHE A 288 3.68 13.17 25.88
C PHE A 288 4.73 12.41 25.06
N GLY A 289 4.45 11.13 24.80
CA GLY A 289 5.25 10.26 23.96
C GLY A 289 4.67 10.12 22.56
N VAL A 290 5.52 9.82 21.58
CA VAL A 290 5.11 9.43 20.24
C VAL A 290 5.78 8.13 19.86
N VAL A 291 5.00 7.20 19.33
CA VAL A 291 5.52 5.98 18.70
C VAL A 291 5.12 6.02 17.23
N LYS A 292 6.10 6.26 16.35
CA LYS A 292 5.91 6.23 14.90
C LYS A 292 6.20 4.81 14.41
N ILE A 293 5.16 4.12 13.93
CA ILE A 293 5.28 2.80 13.30
C ILE A 293 5.25 3.02 11.80
N PHE A 294 6.39 2.83 11.12
CA PHE A 294 6.51 3.13 9.69
C PHE A 294 5.96 2.00 8.82
N THR A 295 6.12 0.76 9.25
CA THR A 295 5.73 -0.45 8.51
C THR A 295 5.73 -1.67 9.43
N GLU A 296 5.01 -2.73 9.09
CA GLU A 296 5.17 -4.06 9.71
C GLU A 296 6.14 -4.96 8.91
N ASP A 297 6.96 -4.38 8.03
CA ASP A 297 7.93 -5.04 7.16
C ASP A 297 9.37 -4.57 7.46
N PRO A 298 9.99 -5.02 8.57
CA PRO A 298 11.32 -4.60 8.97
C PRO A 298 12.37 -5.04 7.93
N ALA A 299 13.34 -4.17 7.63
CA ALA A 299 14.31 -4.35 6.54
C ALA A 299 15.17 -5.64 6.61
N LYS A 300 15.23 -6.31 7.76
CA LYS A 300 15.88 -7.62 7.95
C LYS A 300 14.81 -8.71 7.95
N GLU A 301 14.27 -9.02 6.77
CA GLU A 301 13.14 -9.94 6.55
C GLU A 301 13.31 -11.33 7.21
N PHE A 302 14.55 -11.82 7.35
CA PHE A 302 14.85 -13.16 7.88
C PHE A 302 14.85 -13.27 9.42
N GLU A 303 14.63 -12.18 10.15
CA GLU A 303 14.66 -12.14 11.62
C GLU A 303 13.51 -11.32 12.22
N THR A 304 12.29 -11.46 11.71
CA THR A 304 11.09 -10.75 12.22
C THR A 304 10.88 -10.91 13.74
N ILE A 305 11.36 -11.99 14.34
CA ILE A 305 11.33 -12.21 15.79
C ILE A 305 12.51 -11.53 16.52
N ALA A 306 13.69 -11.46 15.90
CA ALA A 306 14.88 -10.92 16.57
C ALA A 306 14.82 -9.40 16.78
N ILE A 307 13.98 -8.69 16.02
CA ILE A 307 13.77 -7.25 16.19
C ILE A 307 12.79 -6.90 17.33
N LEU A 308 11.94 -7.85 17.75
CA LEU A 308 10.91 -7.61 18.76
C LEU A 308 11.46 -7.12 20.11
N PRO A 309 12.57 -7.69 20.65
CA PRO A 309 13.21 -7.19 21.86
C PRO A 309 13.56 -5.70 21.80
N ASP A 310 14.02 -5.20 20.65
CA ASP A 310 14.38 -3.80 20.49
C ASP A 310 13.17 -2.88 20.54
N VAL A 311 12.04 -3.32 19.97
CA VAL A 311 10.76 -2.59 20.03
C VAL A 311 10.26 -2.53 21.47
N ILE A 312 10.24 -3.66 22.18
CA ILE A 312 9.83 -3.71 23.61
C ILE A 312 10.72 -2.76 24.43
N GLN A 313 12.02 -2.77 24.18
CA GLN A 313 12.97 -1.90 24.87
C GLN A 313 12.71 -0.42 24.56
N GLY A 314 12.33 -0.05 23.33
CA GLY A 314 11.93 1.31 22.97
C GLY A 314 10.69 1.79 23.72
N PHE A 315 9.66 0.94 23.85
CA PHE A 315 8.50 1.25 24.68
C PHE A 315 8.86 1.42 26.16
N LYS A 316 9.75 0.57 26.70
CA LYS A 316 10.24 0.68 28.09
C LYS A 316 11.00 1.99 28.32
N GLU A 317 11.89 2.35 27.40
CA GLU A 317 12.65 3.60 27.46
C GLU A 317 11.72 4.82 27.39
N LEU A 318 10.71 4.79 26.51
CA LEU A 318 9.70 5.84 26.45
C LEU A 318 8.90 5.94 27.75
N ALA A 319 8.44 4.80 28.30
CA ALA A 319 7.74 4.76 29.59
C ALA A 319 8.58 5.31 30.74
N ASN A 320 9.88 5.01 30.76
CA ASN A 320 10.83 5.49 31.77
C ASN A 320 11.02 7.02 31.73
N THR A 321 10.65 7.69 30.64
CA THR A 321 10.66 9.16 30.58
C THR A 321 9.52 9.82 31.37
N GLY A 322 8.57 9.01 31.88
CA GLY A 322 7.45 9.45 32.70
C GLY A 322 6.23 9.97 31.93
N VAL A 323 6.23 9.91 30.59
CA VAL A 323 5.09 10.37 29.77
C VAL A 323 3.82 9.58 30.09
N LYS A 324 2.69 10.29 30.15
CA LYS A 324 1.39 9.70 30.54
C LYS A 324 0.44 9.49 29.37
N LYS A 325 0.75 10.08 28.23
CA LYS A 325 -0.05 10.05 27.01
C LYS A 325 0.84 9.66 25.84
N VAL A 326 0.31 8.88 24.90
CA VAL A 326 1.07 8.41 23.74
C VAL A 326 0.27 8.59 22.46
N VAL A 327 0.86 9.28 21.49
CA VAL A 327 0.38 9.27 20.10
C VAL A 327 1.00 8.07 19.39
N LEU A 328 0.17 7.14 18.95
CA LEU A 328 0.55 6.08 18.01
C LEU A 328 0.40 6.65 16.60
N ASP A 329 1.49 7.07 15.99
CA ASP A 329 1.47 7.58 14.62
C ASP A 329 1.70 6.43 13.64
N LEU A 330 0.66 6.10 12.87
CA LEU A 330 0.66 5.11 11.81
C LEU A 330 0.35 5.74 10.43
N SER A 331 0.47 7.06 10.31
CA SER A 331 0.43 7.73 9.01
C SER A 331 1.51 7.14 8.09
N ASP A 332 1.24 7.01 6.80
CA ASP A 332 2.15 6.39 5.81
C ASP A 332 2.35 4.88 5.89
N ASN A 333 1.79 4.22 6.89
CA ASN A 333 2.05 2.81 7.08
C ASN A 333 1.14 1.93 6.20
N VAL A 334 1.71 1.34 5.16
CA VAL A 334 1.00 0.47 4.20
C VAL A 334 0.82 -0.97 4.68
N GLY A 335 1.38 -1.33 5.83
CA GLY A 335 1.37 -2.70 6.34
C GLY A 335 2.70 -3.44 6.21
N GLY A 336 2.61 -4.76 6.32
CA GLY A 336 3.74 -5.70 6.34
C GLY A 336 3.30 -7.07 6.83
N TYR A 337 4.08 -7.73 7.68
CA TYR A 337 3.77 -9.06 8.18
C TYR A 337 2.68 -9.06 9.26
N ARG A 338 1.63 -9.89 9.10
CA ARG A 338 0.50 -10.01 10.05
C ARG A 338 0.93 -10.43 11.47
N SER A 339 2.03 -11.18 11.57
CA SER A 339 2.62 -11.58 12.85
C SER A 339 3.13 -10.37 13.64
N ILE A 340 3.67 -9.36 12.97
CA ILE A 340 4.14 -8.13 13.62
C ILE A 340 2.96 -7.29 14.13
N ALA A 341 1.85 -7.24 13.40
CA ALA A 341 0.62 -6.64 13.92
C ALA A 341 0.12 -7.34 15.19
N SER A 342 0.12 -8.69 15.18
CA SER A 342 -0.24 -9.48 16.35
C SER A 342 0.70 -9.24 17.54
N PHE A 343 2.00 -9.02 17.28
CA PHE A 343 2.96 -8.62 18.31
C PHE A 343 2.61 -7.26 18.94
N PHE A 344 2.30 -6.24 18.14
CA PHE A 344 1.89 -4.93 18.68
C PHE A 344 0.60 -5.05 19.49
N ASN A 345 -0.38 -5.82 19.01
CA ASN A 345 -1.64 -6.06 19.72
C ASN A 345 -1.40 -6.73 21.08
N LEU A 346 -0.54 -7.75 21.13
CA LEU A 346 -0.12 -8.40 22.39
C LEU A 346 0.64 -7.46 23.35
N LEU A 347 1.52 -6.62 22.80
CA LEU A 347 2.37 -5.73 23.60
C LEU A 347 1.58 -4.56 24.19
N LEU A 348 0.71 -3.93 23.40
CA LEU A 348 -0.07 -2.76 23.78
C LEU A 348 -1.31 -3.15 24.61
N PHE A 349 -1.95 -4.27 24.27
CA PHE A 349 -3.24 -4.68 24.83
C PHE A 349 -3.24 -6.15 25.29
N PRO A 350 -2.41 -6.50 26.30
CA PRO A 350 -2.13 -7.89 26.68
C PRO A 350 -3.33 -8.69 27.22
N ASN A 351 -4.44 -8.02 27.54
CA ASN A 351 -5.66 -8.63 28.07
C ASN A 351 -6.69 -9.00 26.99
N THR A 352 -6.36 -8.77 25.72
CA THR A 352 -7.28 -9.02 24.59
C THR A 352 -6.65 -9.99 23.60
N TYR A 353 -7.49 -10.72 22.86
CA TYR A 353 -7.00 -11.63 21.84
C TYR A 353 -6.44 -10.84 20.64
N PRO A 354 -5.22 -11.11 20.15
CA PRO A 354 -4.48 -10.17 19.30
C PRO A 354 -4.83 -10.22 17.80
N SER A 355 -5.81 -11.05 17.41
CA SER A 355 -6.06 -11.39 16.01
C SER A 355 -7.55 -11.40 15.67
N PHE A 356 -7.83 -11.32 14.37
CA PHE A 356 -9.15 -11.28 13.77
C PHE A 356 -9.55 -12.64 13.21
N ASP A 357 -10.85 -12.77 12.93
CA ASP A 357 -11.37 -13.98 12.32
C ASP A 357 -11.20 -13.87 10.81
N HIS A 358 -10.80 -14.98 10.18
CA HIS A 358 -10.58 -15.07 8.74
C HIS A 358 -11.42 -16.19 8.14
N ASP A 359 -11.82 -16.07 6.88
CA ASP A 359 -12.27 -17.20 6.08
C ASP A 359 -11.79 -17.09 4.63
N ILE A 360 -11.94 -18.18 3.88
CA ILE A 360 -11.52 -18.26 2.47
C ILE A 360 -12.74 -18.61 1.62
N ARG A 361 -12.88 -17.93 0.49
CA ARG A 361 -13.85 -18.26 -0.57
C ARG A 361 -13.47 -19.59 -1.21
N LEU A 362 -14.38 -20.56 -1.17
CA LEU A 362 -14.17 -21.93 -1.61
C LEU A 362 -14.77 -22.21 -3.00
N SER A 363 -14.16 -21.60 -4.02
CA SER A 363 -14.37 -21.97 -5.43
C SER A 363 -13.95 -23.43 -5.70
N GLU A 364 -14.34 -23.99 -6.84
CA GLU A 364 -13.89 -25.34 -7.25
C GLU A 364 -12.35 -25.44 -7.30
N GLN A 365 -11.68 -24.39 -7.81
CA GLN A 365 -10.23 -24.32 -7.89
C GLN A 365 -9.58 -24.23 -6.51
N MET A 366 -10.07 -23.36 -5.63
CA MET A 366 -9.54 -23.19 -4.28
C MET A 366 -9.71 -24.47 -3.47
N ARG A 367 -10.89 -25.12 -3.56
CA ARG A 367 -11.16 -26.41 -2.91
C ARG A 367 -10.18 -27.48 -3.36
N LEU A 368 -9.95 -27.62 -4.67
CA LEU A 368 -9.01 -28.60 -5.20
C LEU A 368 -7.58 -28.33 -4.69
N ALA A 369 -7.12 -27.08 -4.71
CA ALA A 369 -5.79 -26.71 -4.26
C ALA A 369 -5.57 -27.00 -2.77
N ILE A 370 -6.53 -26.62 -1.91
CA ILE A 370 -6.45 -26.88 -0.47
C ILE A 370 -6.56 -28.38 -0.17
N ALA A 371 -7.46 -29.11 -0.84
CA ALA A 371 -7.58 -30.56 -0.65
C ALA A 371 -6.30 -31.31 -1.02
N GLU A 372 -5.67 -30.92 -2.14
CA GLU A 372 -4.41 -31.51 -2.56
C GLU A 372 -3.27 -31.16 -1.61
N GLN A 373 -3.28 -29.95 -1.05
CA GLN A 373 -2.35 -29.57 0.01
C GLN A 373 -2.54 -30.41 1.28
N TYR A 374 -3.76 -30.69 1.73
CA TYR A 374 -4.00 -31.61 2.85
C TYR A 374 -3.52 -33.03 2.56
N ARG A 375 -3.68 -33.50 1.31
CA ARG A 375 -3.26 -34.83 0.87
C ARG A 375 -1.73 -34.98 0.85
N LEU A 376 -1.04 -33.96 0.35
CA LEU A 376 0.42 -34.00 0.17
C LEU A 376 1.20 -33.47 1.38
N ALA A 377 0.57 -32.65 2.23
CA ALA A 377 1.17 -32.00 3.40
C ALA A 377 2.50 -31.27 3.09
N THR A 378 2.59 -30.63 1.93
CA THR A 378 3.82 -29.91 1.54
C THR A 378 3.97 -28.63 2.38
N LEU A 379 5.16 -28.38 2.94
CA LEU A 379 5.35 -27.26 3.87
C LEU A 379 5.50 -25.89 3.20
N ASP A 380 5.78 -25.85 1.90
CA ASP A 380 6.22 -24.64 1.21
C ASP A 380 5.28 -24.29 0.04
N ASN A 381 4.05 -23.88 0.34
CA ASN A 381 3.12 -23.34 -0.66
C ASN A 381 2.06 -22.43 0.01
N ILE A 382 1.35 -21.65 -0.81
CA ILE A 382 0.39 -20.64 -0.33
C ILE A 382 -0.96 -21.21 0.13
N PHE A 383 -1.29 -22.46 -0.20
CA PHE A 383 -2.57 -23.10 0.16
C PHE A 383 -2.49 -23.85 1.50
N ARG A 384 -1.36 -23.75 2.20
CA ARG A 384 -1.17 -24.38 3.51
C ARG A 384 -2.12 -23.81 4.54
N THR A 385 -2.77 -24.69 5.30
CA THR A 385 -3.64 -24.34 6.44
C THR A 385 -3.03 -24.77 7.77
N ASN A 386 -1.82 -25.34 7.78
CA ASN A 386 -1.10 -25.70 8.99
C ASN A 386 -0.89 -24.47 9.88
N GLY A 387 -1.29 -24.58 11.15
CA GLY A 387 -1.27 -23.46 12.11
C GLY A 387 -2.56 -22.64 12.11
N TYR A 388 -3.56 -23.00 11.30
CA TYR A 388 -4.91 -22.45 11.42
C TYR A 388 -5.69 -23.24 12.47
N VAL A 389 -6.32 -22.51 13.37
CA VAL A 389 -7.26 -23.04 14.37
C VAL A 389 -8.64 -22.48 14.11
N ASN A 390 -9.68 -23.23 14.47
CA ASN A 390 -11.05 -22.78 14.34
C ASN A 390 -11.30 -21.55 15.25
N ALA A 391 -11.82 -20.47 14.68
CA ALA A 391 -11.94 -19.19 15.37
C ALA A 391 -12.86 -19.24 16.61
N LYS A 392 -13.82 -20.18 16.66
CA LYS A 392 -14.79 -20.29 17.75
C LYS A 392 -14.25 -21.02 18.97
N ASN A 393 -13.44 -22.06 18.76
CA ASN A 393 -13.03 -22.97 19.84
C ASN A 393 -11.50 -23.12 19.96
N HIS A 394 -10.73 -22.47 19.08
CA HIS A 394 -9.27 -22.54 19.00
C HIS A 394 -8.70 -23.96 18.90
N ALA A 395 -9.49 -24.91 18.42
CA ALA A 395 -9.04 -26.27 18.14
C ALA A 395 -8.45 -26.36 16.72
N ASN A 396 -7.46 -27.22 16.55
CA ASN A 396 -6.93 -27.57 15.23
C ASN A 396 -8.02 -28.20 14.36
N PHE A 397 -8.04 -27.86 13.08
CA PHE A 397 -8.87 -28.57 12.11
C PHE A 397 -8.38 -30.01 11.95
N THR A 398 -9.31 -30.96 12.02
CA THR A 398 -9.00 -32.40 12.01
C THR A 398 -8.95 -33.00 10.61
N SER A 399 -9.57 -32.35 9.64
CA SER A 399 -9.61 -32.75 8.23
C SER A 399 -9.83 -31.55 7.31
N VAL A 400 -9.70 -31.77 6.00
CA VAL A 400 -10.04 -30.75 5.00
C VAL A 400 -11.54 -30.40 5.02
N ASP A 401 -12.40 -31.38 5.28
CA ASP A 401 -13.86 -31.16 5.35
C ASP A 401 -14.24 -30.34 6.60
N ASP A 402 -13.53 -30.55 7.71
CA ASP A 402 -13.65 -29.74 8.93
C ASP A 402 -13.22 -28.29 8.68
N PHE A 403 -12.13 -28.08 7.91
CA PHE A 403 -11.73 -26.74 7.49
C PHE A 403 -12.74 -26.10 6.54
N PHE A 404 -13.23 -26.84 5.53
CA PHE A 404 -14.20 -26.31 4.57
C PHE A 404 -15.54 -25.97 5.19
N GLY A 405 -16.04 -26.79 6.12
CA GLY A 405 -17.37 -26.60 6.68
C GLY A 405 -18.48 -26.54 5.63
N ASN A 406 -19.55 -25.81 5.94
CA ASN A 406 -20.74 -25.66 5.10
C ASN A 406 -21.26 -24.22 5.02
N ASN A 407 -20.39 -23.23 5.24
CA ASN A 407 -20.77 -21.82 5.24
C ASN A 407 -21.06 -21.33 3.83
N VAL A 408 -22.17 -20.61 3.67
CA VAL A 408 -22.61 -20.09 2.38
C VAL A 408 -23.15 -18.68 2.55
N TYR A 409 -22.54 -17.73 1.86
CA TYR A 409 -22.97 -16.33 1.87
C TYR A 409 -23.55 -15.93 0.52
N LYS A 410 -24.38 -14.88 0.52
CA LYS A 410 -24.90 -14.26 -0.69
C LYS A 410 -24.53 -12.78 -0.71
N ARG A 411 -23.55 -12.39 -1.55
CA ARG A 411 -23.04 -11.01 -1.69
C ARG A 411 -22.98 -10.63 -3.17
N GLY A 412 -23.22 -9.36 -3.51
CA GLY A 412 -23.23 -8.90 -4.91
C GLY A 412 -24.17 -9.70 -5.84
N GLY A 413 -25.23 -10.31 -5.29
CA GLY A 413 -26.15 -11.18 -6.03
C GLY A 413 -25.68 -12.62 -6.28
N ILE A 414 -24.46 -12.99 -5.83
CA ILE A 414 -23.87 -14.31 -6.02
C ILE A 414 -23.90 -15.08 -4.71
N LYS A 415 -24.18 -16.38 -4.78
CA LYS A 415 -24.12 -17.30 -3.65
C LYS A 415 -22.82 -18.10 -3.75
N GLU A 416 -21.98 -18.04 -2.73
CA GLU A 416 -20.65 -18.68 -2.70
C GLU A 416 -20.40 -19.40 -1.38
N ASN A 417 -19.58 -20.45 -1.43
CA ASN A 417 -19.19 -21.21 -0.24
C ASN A 417 -17.92 -20.64 0.38
N TYR A 418 -17.81 -20.72 1.70
CA TYR A 418 -16.67 -20.23 2.47
C TYR A 418 -16.21 -21.28 3.48
N SER A 419 -14.93 -21.24 3.85
CA SER A 419 -14.38 -22.09 4.90
C SER A 419 -15.05 -21.84 6.24
N ASN A 420 -14.84 -22.72 7.21
CA ASN A 420 -15.01 -22.33 8.60
C ASN A 420 -14.06 -21.18 8.94
N ARG A 421 -14.50 -20.28 9.82
CA ARG A 421 -13.66 -19.18 10.28
C ARG A 421 -12.46 -19.72 11.03
N PHE A 422 -11.30 -19.15 10.75
CA PHE A 422 -10.04 -19.56 11.33
C PHE A 422 -9.22 -18.36 11.82
N ILE A 423 -8.22 -18.68 12.62
CA ILE A 423 -7.20 -17.76 13.12
C ILE A 423 -5.84 -18.43 12.89
N ASN A 424 -4.83 -17.65 12.55
CA ASN A 424 -3.45 -18.12 12.52
C ASN A 424 -2.73 -17.71 13.81
N ASP A 425 -2.60 -18.64 14.75
CA ASP A 425 -2.05 -18.38 16.09
C ASP A 425 -0.62 -18.91 16.28
N THR A 426 0.00 -19.42 15.21
CA THR A 426 1.28 -20.15 15.22
C THR A 426 2.38 -19.47 16.04
N LEU A 427 2.47 -18.13 16.00
CA LEU A 427 3.55 -17.37 16.64
C LEU A 427 3.14 -16.70 17.96
N PHE A 428 1.88 -16.79 18.40
CA PHE A 428 1.41 -16.01 19.55
C PHE A 428 2.11 -16.40 20.84
N ASN A 429 2.27 -17.70 21.10
CA ASN A 429 2.95 -18.18 22.30
C ASN A 429 4.41 -17.72 22.38
N GLU A 430 5.14 -17.77 21.26
CA GLU A 430 6.53 -17.32 21.20
C GLU A 430 6.63 -15.81 21.45
N MET A 431 5.78 -15.01 20.80
CA MET A 431 5.73 -13.57 21.00
C MET A 431 5.36 -13.19 22.44
N SER A 432 4.37 -13.85 23.04
CA SER A 432 3.99 -13.65 24.45
C SER A 432 5.14 -13.98 25.41
N GLN A 433 5.89 -15.05 25.15
CA GLN A 433 7.06 -15.40 25.97
C GLN A 433 8.17 -14.36 25.87
N ILE A 434 8.43 -13.83 24.67
CA ILE A 434 9.42 -12.75 24.46
C ILE A 434 9.00 -11.48 25.21
N ILE A 435 7.72 -11.10 25.11
CA ILE A 435 7.17 -9.94 25.82
C ILE A 435 7.33 -10.13 27.34
N GLN A 436 6.86 -11.24 27.90
CA GLN A 436 6.91 -11.51 29.35
C GLN A 436 8.34 -11.57 29.89
N LYS A 437 9.30 -12.05 29.09
CA LYS A 437 10.72 -12.10 29.48
C LYS A 437 11.35 -10.71 29.62
N ILE A 438 10.95 -9.76 28.77
CA ILE A 438 11.58 -8.43 28.70
C ILE A 438 10.79 -7.38 29.49
N LEU A 439 9.47 -7.53 29.53
CA LEU A 439 8.51 -6.62 30.13
C LEU A 439 7.77 -7.35 31.27
N VAL A 440 8.34 -7.27 32.48
CA VAL A 440 7.82 -7.94 33.68
C VAL A 440 6.46 -7.38 34.12
N ASN A 441 6.28 -6.07 33.97
CA ASN A 441 5.01 -5.38 34.20
C ASN A 441 4.52 -4.80 32.86
N PRO A 442 3.22 -4.88 32.53
CA PRO A 442 2.66 -4.25 31.34
C PRO A 442 3.05 -2.78 31.20
N LEU A 443 2.98 -2.25 29.98
CA LEU A 443 3.19 -0.83 29.73
C LEU A 443 2.22 0.01 30.59
N PRO A 444 2.65 1.19 31.06
CA PRO A 444 1.90 1.94 32.08
C PRO A 444 0.67 2.67 31.55
N TRP A 445 0.41 2.62 30.25
CA TRP A 445 -0.65 3.36 29.56
C TRP A 445 -1.88 2.46 29.40
N LYS A 446 -3.05 2.99 29.72
CA LYS A 446 -4.35 2.37 29.41
C LYS A 446 -4.84 2.82 28.03
N PRO A 447 -5.87 2.18 27.44
CA PRO A 447 -6.41 2.60 26.15
C PRO A 447 -6.72 4.11 26.04
N ASP A 448 -7.33 4.73 27.05
CA ASP A 448 -7.61 6.18 27.07
C ASP A 448 -6.36 7.08 27.08
N ASP A 449 -5.18 6.54 27.35
CA ASP A 449 -3.91 7.29 27.31
C ASP A 449 -3.30 7.30 25.90
N TYR A 450 -3.85 6.51 24.98
CA TYR A 450 -3.44 6.43 23.59
C TYR A 450 -4.36 7.23 22.67
N ILE A 451 -3.79 7.69 21.56
CA ILE A 451 -4.55 8.09 20.37
C ILE A 451 -3.82 7.62 19.12
N ILE A 452 -4.59 7.11 18.16
CA ILE A 452 -4.08 6.72 16.85
C ILE A 452 -4.11 7.94 15.94
N LEU A 453 -2.96 8.31 15.38
CA LEU A 453 -2.86 9.30 14.31
C LEU A 453 -2.57 8.59 12.99
N THR A 454 -3.43 8.81 12.00
CA THR A 454 -3.24 8.32 10.63
C THR A 454 -3.59 9.40 9.62
N ASP A 455 -3.20 9.23 8.37
CA ASP A 455 -3.76 9.95 7.21
C ASP A 455 -4.77 9.10 6.42
N GLY A 456 -5.23 8.02 7.05
CA GLY A 456 -6.15 7.02 6.51
C GLY A 456 -5.52 5.94 5.62
N LEU A 457 -4.21 6.01 5.29
CA LEU A 457 -3.54 4.95 4.51
C LEU A 457 -3.22 3.70 5.35
N CYS A 458 -3.33 3.75 6.69
CA CYS A 458 -2.98 2.62 7.55
C CYS A 458 -3.72 1.34 7.13
N GLY A 459 -3.00 0.45 6.45
CA GLY A 459 -3.60 -0.68 5.74
C GLY A 459 -2.89 -2.01 5.91
N SER A 460 -3.52 -3.09 5.44
CA SER A 460 -3.02 -4.45 5.62
C SER A 460 -2.73 -4.76 7.11
N SER A 461 -1.50 -5.14 7.46
CA SER A 461 -1.11 -5.39 8.87
C SER A 461 -1.19 -4.15 9.77
N CYS A 462 -1.00 -2.93 9.24
CA CYS A 462 -1.18 -1.70 10.01
C CYS A 462 -2.63 -1.56 10.46
N ALA A 463 -3.57 -1.84 9.54
CA ALA A 463 -5.00 -1.84 9.84
C ALA A 463 -5.35 -2.84 10.95
N LEU A 464 -4.74 -4.02 10.98
CA LEU A 464 -4.95 -4.97 12.09
C LEU A 464 -4.54 -4.41 13.46
N ILE A 465 -3.60 -3.45 13.51
CA ILE A 465 -3.22 -2.75 14.75
C ILE A 465 -4.27 -1.70 15.10
N THR A 466 -4.65 -0.85 14.14
CA THR A 466 -5.58 0.26 14.41
C THR A 466 -7.00 -0.23 14.66
N GLU A 467 -7.46 -1.25 13.94
CA GLU A 467 -8.76 -1.89 14.17
C GLU A 467 -8.79 -2.61 15.52
N HIS A 468 -7.70 -3.26 15.94
CA HIS A 468 -7.67 -3.91 17.25
C HIS A 468 -7.68 -2.90 18.39
N ALA A 469 -6.93 -1.82 18.25
CA ALA A 469 -6.93 -0.73 19.20
C ALA A 469 -8.30 -0.03 19.27
N ALA A 470 -8.95 0.24 18.13
CA ALA A 470 -10.22 0.96 18.07
C ALA A 470 -11.43 0.07 18.40
N GLU A 471 -11.61 -1.07 17.70
CA GLU A 471 -12.79 -1.95 17.87
C GLU A 471 -12.76 -2.75 19.18
N VAL A 472 -11.58 -3.18 19.63
CA VAL A 472 -11.45 -4.10 20.78
C VAL A 472 -11.07 -3.37 22.06
N ASN A 473 -10.31 -2.27 21.96
CA ASN A 473 -9.77 -1.56 23.11
C ASN A 473 -10.28 -0.11 23.25
N ASP A 474 -11.17 0.36 22.36
CA ASP A 474 -11.78 1.70 22.39
C ASP A 474 -10.78 2.87 22.38
N VAL A 475 -9.61 2.68 21.76
CA VAL A 475 -8.62 3.75 21.57
C VAL A 475 -9.16 4.79 20.59
N SER A 476 -9.01 6.06 20.93
CA SER A 476 -9.41 7.18 20.07
C SER A 476 -8.60 7.25 18.78
N THR A 477 -9.22 7.67 17.69
CA THR A 477 -8.62 7.75 16.35
C THR A 477 -8.67 9.16 15.77
N VAL A 478 -7.62 9.56 15.07
CA VAL A 478 -7.50 10.84 14.36
C VAL A 478 -7.07 10.55 12.93
N ALA A 479 -7.81 11.11 11.97
CA ALA A 479 -7.40 11.13 10.57
C ALA A 479 -7.01 12.56 10.12
N ILE A 480 -5.85 12.72 9.47
CA ILE A 480 -5.37 14.01 8.94
C ILE A 480 -5.64 14.14 7.44
N GLY A 481 -6.13 15.31 7.01
CA GLY A 481 -6.25 15.68 5.59
C GLY A 481 -7.58 15.31 4.94
N GLY A 482 -7.53 14.79 3.71
CA GLY A 482 -8.68 14.47 2.87
C GLY A 482 -9.37 15.67 2.23
N LEU A 483 -10.55 15.45 1.66
CA LEU A 483 -11.38 16.51 1.06
C LEU A 483 -12.21 17.21 2.13
N ALA A 484 -12.08 18.53 2.25
CA ALA A 484 -12.77 19.36 3.24
C ALA A 484 -14.30 19.38 3.04
N SER A 485 -14.77 19.08 1.83
CA SER A 485 -16.20 18.93 1.53
C SER A 485 -16.84 17.73 2.23
N ASN A 486 -16.04 16.73 2.61
CA ASN A 486 -16.50 15.58 3.38
C ASN A 486 -16.28 15.90 4.85
N SER A 487 -17.15 15.45 5.75
CA SER A 487 -16.94 15.61 7.20
C SER A 487 -16.05 14.52 7.78
N LEU A 488 -16.14 13.30 7.25
CA LEU A 488 -15.44 12.12 7.76
C LEU A 488 -14.24 11.73 6.86
N LEU A 489 -13.27 11.07 7.46
CA LEU A 489 -12.11 10.46 6.80
C LEU A 489 -11.79 9.15 7.52
N SER A 490 -11.49 8.09 6.77
CA SER A 490 -11.12 6.81 7.37
C SER A 490 -9.80 6.89 8.14
N TYR A 491 -9.68 6.21 9.28
CA TYR A 491 -8.37 5.98 9.94
C TYR A 491 -7.64 4.73 9.42
N SER A 492 -8.34 3.85 8.71
CA SER A 492 -7.80 2.58 8.22
C SER A 492 -8.38 2.17 6.87
N THR A 493 -7.71 1.27 6.16
CA THR A 493 -8.08 0.82 4.82
C THR A 493 -7.54 -0.57 4.48
N TYR A 494 -8.27 -1.38 3.69
CA TYR A 494 -7.84 -2.70 3.16
C TYR A 494 -7.22 -3.66 4.23
N THR A 495 -8.00 -4.00 5.25
CA THR A 495 -7.51 -4.72 6.44
C THR A 495 -7.18 -6.20 6.22
N GLY A 496 -5.90 -6.56 6.48
CA GLY A 496 -5.50 -7.85 7.09
C GLY A 496 -5.55 -9.13 6.25
N GLY A 497 -5.86 -9.06 4.96
CA GLY A 497 -5.91 -10.23 4.08
C GLY A 497 -4.54 -10.83 3.71
N MET A 498 -4.46 -12.14 3.50
CA MET A 498 -3.29 -12.82 2.92
C MET A 498 -3.19 -12.51 1.44
N VAL A 499 -2.09 -11.87 1.04
CA VAL A 499 -1.81 -11.59 -0.37
C VAL A 499 -1.03 -12.73 -0.99
N ALA A 500 -1.48 -13.20 -2.14
CA ALA A 500 -0.70 -14.04 -3.04
C ALA A 500 -0.50 -13.33 -4.37
N ASN A 501 0.54 -13.72 -5.10
CA ASN A 501 0.72 -13.35 -6.49
C ASN A 501 0.72 -14.58 -7.42
N SER A 502 0.56 -14.33 -8.71
CA SER A 502 0.55 -15.36 -9.75
C SER A 502 1.78 -16.25 -9.73
N THR A 503 2.98 -15.70 -9.52
CA THR A 503 4.22 -16.48 -9.43
C THR A 503 4.19 -17.48 -8.27
N GLN A 504 3.83 -17.02 -7.07
CA GLN A 504 3.66 -17.88 -5.89
C GLN A 504 2.57 -18.93 -6.11
N THR A 505 1.48 -18.54 -6.77
CA THR A 505 0.33 -19.41 -7.07
C THR A 505 0.72 -20.53 -8.03
N PHE A 506 1.36 -20.20 -9.15
CA PHE A 506 1.81 -21.20 -10.13
C PHE A 506 2.92 -22.09 -9.58
N ASN A 507 3.84 -21.55 -8.79
CA ASN A 507 4.85 -22.35 -8.08
C ASN A 507 4.18 -23.35 -7.12
N SER A 508 3.13 -22.92 -6.41
CA SER A 508 2.33 -23.77 -5.52
C SER A 508 1.60 -24.87 -6.32
N PHE A 509 1.00 -24.55 -7.47
CA PHE A 509 0.42 -25.58 -8.35
C PHE A 509 1.47 -26.58 -8.82
N GLY A 510 2.69 -26.16 -9.11
CA GLY A 510 3.77 -27.06 -9.49
C GLY A 510 4.09 -28.07 -8.39
N LYS A 511 4.19 -27.59 -7.14
CA LYS A 511 4.42 -28.44 -5.95
C LYS A 511 3.26 -29.39 -5.67
N LEU A 512 2.03 -28.98 -5.99
CA LEU A 512 0.81 -29.77 -5.83
C LEU A 512 0.49 -30.66 -7.05
N GLY A 513 1.27 -30.61 -8.13
CA GLY A 513 0.98 -31.36 -9.36
C GLY A 513 -0.23 -30.85 -10.15
N LEU A 514 -0.67 -29.61 -9.91
CA LEU A 514 -1.89 -29.01 -10.46
C LEU A 514 -1.68 -28.14 -11.71
N LEU A 515 -0.45 -27.90 -12.15
CA LEU A 515 -0.15 -27.00 -13.30
C LEU A 515 -0.87 -27.37 -14.60
N ASN A 516 -1.08 -28.67 -14.84
CA ASN A 516 -1.74 -29.17 -16.06
C ASN A 516 -3.22 -29.55 -15.83
N ASN A 517 -3.77 -29.25 -14.64
CA ASN A 517 -5.16 -29.56 -14.31
C ASN A 517 -6.10 -28.60 -15.05
N THR A 518 -7.16 -29.12 -15.68
CA THR A 518 -8.09 -28.33 -16.51
C THR A 518 -8.93 -27.31 -15.73
N LEU A 519 -9.03 -27.46 -14.40
CA LEU A 519 -9.69 -26.47 -13.53
C LEU A 519 -8.77 -25.29 -13.21
N MET A 520 -7.44 -25.46 -13.32
CA MET A 520 -6.48 -24.41 -12.96
C MET A 520 -6.27 -23.43 -14.12
N PRO A 521 -6.01 -22.14 -13.82
CA PRO A 521 -5.63 -21.18 -14.84
C PRO A 521 -4.31 -21.57 -15.51
N LYS A 522 -4.20 -21.25 -16.80
CA LYS A 522 -2.94 -21.38 -17.54
C LYS A 522 -1.96 -20.30 -17.08
N LEU A 523 -0.67 -20.57 -17.29
CA LEU A 523 0.38 -19.57 -17.12
C LEU A 523 0.12 -18.36 -18.04
N PHE A 524 0.55 -17.18 -17.61
CA PHE A 524 0.54 -16.00 -18.48
C PHE A 524 1.35 -16.27 -19.76
N PRO A 525 0.91 -15.74 -20.92
CA PRO A 525 1.64 -15.88 -22.17
C PRO A 525 3.01 -15.18 -22.13
N LEU A 526 3.14 -14.13 -21.30
CA LEU A 526 4.38 -13.43 -21.03
C LEU A 526 4.77 -13.61 -19.56
N THR A 527 6.02 -14.00 -19.31
CA THR A 527 6.54 -14.20 -17.95
C THR A 527 6.71 -12.89 -17.17
N GLY A 528 6.68 -11.74 -17.86
CA GLY A 528 6.75 -10.42 -17.23
C GLY A 528 5.39 -9.87 -16.76
N MET A 529 4.33 -10.69 -16.74
CA MET A 529 3.01 -10.32 -16.22
C MET A 529 2.81 -10.91 -14.83
N ALA A 530 2.25 -10.09 -13.94
CA ALA A 530 1.92 -10.51 -12.59
C ALA A 530 0.57 -9.96 -12.17
N VAL A 531 -0.15 -10.74 -11.36
CA VAL A 531 -1.32 -10.27 -10.62
C VAL A 531 -1.12 -10.64 -9.16
N SER A 532 -1.44 -9.72 -8.26
CA SER A 532 -1.61 -9.98 -6.84
C SER A 532 -3.08 -9.92 -6.47
N PHE A 533 -3.48 -10.70 -5.47
CA PHE A 533 -4.84 -10.73 -4.96
C PHE A 533 -4.88 -11.26 -3.53
N THR A 534 -5.93 -10.91 -2.81
CA THR A 534 -6.20 -11.39 -1.46
C THR A 534 -6.86 -12.77 -1.48
N MET A 535 -6.40 -13.66 -0.61
CA MET A 535 -6.86 -15.05 -0.48
C MET A 535 -7.82 -15.29 0.69
N ASP A 536 -7.72 -14.51 1.77
CA ASP A 536 -8.58 -14.63 2.95
C ASP A 536 -9.27 -13.31 3.29
N GLU A 537 -10.50 -13.39 3.80
CA GLU A 537 -11.24 -12.25 4.32
C GLU A 537 -10.84 -12.00 5.78
N VAL A 538 -11.14 -10.80 6.27
CA VAL A 538 -10.99 -10.45 7.70
C VAL A 538 -12.28 -9.85 8.18
N TYR A 539 -12.76 -10.29 9.35
CA TYR A 539 -14.04 -9.87 9.91
C TYR A 539 -13.87 -8.96 11.12
N SER A 540 -14.76 -7.97 11.26
CA SER A 540 -14.82 -7.10 12.44
C SER A 540 -15.06 -7.90 13.73
N LYS A 541 -14.53 -7.40 14.84
CA LYS A 541 -14.80 -7.97 16.17
C LYS A 541 -16.10 -7.44 16.79
N ILE A 542 -16.57 -6.28 16.35
CA ILE A 542 -17.81 -5.66 16.84
C ILE A 542 -19.02 -6.01 15.97
N ASP A 543 -18.83 -6.17 14.66
CA ASP A 543 -19.84 -6.69 13.73
C ASP A 543 -19.31 -7.96 13.04
N PRO A 544 -19.54 -9.15 13.61
CA PRO A 544 -18.97 -10.38 13.10
C PRO A 544 -19.32 -10.71 11.64
N ASP A 545 -20.31 -10.08 11.02
CA ASP A 545 -20.66 -10.32 9.60
C ASP A 545 -20.06 -9.27 8.65
N GLU A 546 -19.43 -8.22 9.17
CA GLU A 546 -18.76 -7.17 8.39
C GLU A 546 -17.34 -7.60 7.98
N ILE A 547 -17.06 -7.51 6.68
CA ILE A 547 -15.72 -7.69 6.11
C ILE A 547 -14.95 -6.37 6.18
N LEU A 548 -13.79 -6.39 6.81
CA LEU A 548 -12.98 -5.21 7.07
C LEU A 548 -12.34 -4.61 5.81
N GLU A 549 -11.96 -5.43 4.82
CA GLU A 549 -11.20 -4.98 3.64
C GLU A 549 -11.81 -3.74 2.95
N PHE A 550 -13.14 -3.71 2.86
CA PHE A 550 -13.88 -2.68 2.14
C PHE A 550 -14.73 -1.79 3.03
N ALA A 551 -14.59 -1.92 4.34
CA ALA A 551 -15.39 -1.18 5.28
C ALA A 551 -14.88 0.27 5.40
N PHE A 552 -15.82 1.20 5.55
CA PHE A 552 -15.50 2.58 5.86
C PHE A 552 -15.25 2.69 7.38
N ARG A 553 -14.17 3.35 7.78
CA ARG A 553 -13.66 3.36 9.15
C ARG A 553 -13.45 4.78 9.66
N PRO A 554 -14.53 5.54 9.89
CA PRO A 554 -14.42 6.96 10.20
C PRO A 554 -13.62 7.16 11.50
N ALA A 555 -12.66 8.08 11.46
CA ALA A 555 -11.96 8.49 12.67
C ALA A 555 -12.88 9.27 13.62
N ASP A 556 -12.64 9.14 14.93
CA ASP A 556 -13.35 9.90 15.98
C ASP A 556 -13.12 11.42 15.80
N PHE A 557 -11.89 11.78 15.43
CA PHE A 557 -11.49 13.16 15.16
C PHE A 557 -10.87 13.31 13.78
N ARG A 558 -10.99 14.52 13.25
CA ARG A 558 -10.34 14.91 12.00
C ARG A 558 -9.54 16.17 12.16
N LEU A 559 -8.31 16.13 11.67
CA LEU A 559 -7.44 17.29 11.53
C LEU A 559 -7.25 17.61 10.05
N PHE A 560 -6.87 18.85 9.75
CA PHE A 560 -6.43 19.26 8.41
C PHE A 560 -5.01 19.77 8.46
N TYR A 561 -4.33 19.63 7.33
CA TYR A 561 -3.04 20.27 7.16
C TYR A 561 -3.21 21.80 7.06
N ASP A 562 -2.30 22.51 7.69
CA ASP A 562 -2.11 23.95 7.58
C ASP A 562 -0.65 24.25 7.19
N GLU A 563 -0.30 25.53 7.03
CA GLU A 563 1.04 25.94 6.60
C GLU A 563 2.16 25.50 7.58
N LYS A 564 1.83 25.22 8.84
CA LYS A 564 2.77 24.90 9.90
C LYS A 564 2.91 23.39 10.08
N ASN A 565 1.80 22.69 10.32
CA ASN A 565 1.83 21.26 10.65
C ASN A 565 2.27 20.39 9.46
N ILE A 566 2.13 20.88 8.22
CA ILE A 566 2.61 20.19 7.02
C ILE A 566 4.13 20.23 6.87
N ARG A 567 4.78 21.24 7.46
CA ARG A 567 6.23 21.41 7.44
C ARG A 567 6.90 20.90 8.72
N ASN A 568 6.13 20.71 9.78
CA ASN A 568 6.62 20.23 11.06
C ASN A 568 5.63 19.24 11.69
N ILE A 569 5.99 17.97 11.62
CA ILE A 569 5.19 16.86 12.17
C ILE A 569 4.98 16.96 13.69
N SER A 570 5.88 17.62 14.44
CA SER A 570 5.72 17.79 15.90
C SER A 570 4.46 18.59 16.26
N ILE A 571 4.07 19.52 15.40
CA ILE A 571 2.86 20.32 15.57
C ILE A 571 1.64 19.42 15.38
N LEU A 572 1.66 18.54 14.38
CA LEU A 572 0.59 17.57 14.15
C LEU A 572 0.47 16.58 15.32
N TRP A 573 1.60 16.05 15.81
CA TRP A 573 1.61 15.20 17.00
C TRP A 573 1.05 15.91 18.23
N SER A 574 1.38 17.19 18.42
CA SER A 574 0.82 17.99 19.52
C SER A 574 -0.69 18.22 19.37
N GLN A 575 -1.17 18.46 18.14
CA GLN A 575 -2.61 18.58 17.85
C GLN A 575 -3.35 17.26 18.14
N ALA A 576 -2.77 16.11 17.76
CA ALA A 576 -3.35 14.80 18.07
C ALA A 576 -3.33 14.51 19.57
N ALA A 577 -2.22 14.76 20.27
CA ALA A 577 -2.10 14.53 21.71
C ALA A 577 -3.11 15.34 22.52
N ALA A 578 -3.46 16.54 22.07
CA ALA A 578 -4.47 17.39 22.71
C ALA A 578 -5.89 16.79 22.68
N LEU A 579 -6.16 15.82 21.80
CA LEU A 579 -7.45 15.13 21.68
C LEU A 579 -7.57 13.90 22.59
N ILE A 580 -6.47 13.46 23.23
CA ILE A 580 -6.48 12.30 24.13
C ILE A 580 -7.39 12.56 25.33
N GLY A 581 -8.43 11.73 25.46
CA GLY A 581 -9.44 11.79 26.52
C GLY A 581 -10.63 12.70 26.22
N LEU A 582 -10.83 13.11 24.96
CA LEU A 582 -11.97 13.95 24.54
C LEU A 582 -13.10 13.19 23.82
N LYS A 583 -12.92 11.90 23.54
CA LYS A 583 -13.98 11.01 23.06
C LYS A 583 -14.96 10.76 24.20
#